data_AF-A0A953U614-F1
#
_entry.id   AF-A0A953U614-F1
#
_cell.length_a   1.000
_cell.length_b   1.000
_cell.length_c   1.000
_cell.angle_alpha   90.00
_cell.angle_beta   90.00
_cell.angle_gamma   90.00
#
_symmetry.space_group_name_H-M   'P 1'
#
loop_
_entity.id
_entity.type
_entity.pdbx_description
1 polymer ?
#
loop_
_entity_poly.entity_id
_entity_poly.type
_entity_poly.pdbx_seq_one_letter_code
_entity_poly.pdbx_strand_id
1 'polypeptide(L)'
;MIIVKKQVPGLSAAAMTRFVARAQRAARLRRTVNVLVTSSRELKSLNRLFRGKNYPTDVLSFPAAGNLANSIAGDVAISVEIAAKNARRLKHSTAEEVKILMLHGVLHLAGYDHERDDGEMARKENRLRRSLGLPVGLIERQIRHKTQTTLATGNTPKRKLVGKGARAARTSR
;
A
#
# COMPACT_ATOMS: atom_id res chain seq x y z
N MET A 1 11.94 -2.95 -6.33
CA MET A 1 13.02 -2.29 -5.55
C MET A 1 12.61 -2.18 -4.09
N ILE A 2 13.54 -2.31 -3.12
CA ILE A 2 13.24 -2.10 -1.69
C ILE A 2 14.01 -0.87 -1.20
N ILE A 3 13.31 0.11 -0.64
CA ILE A 3 13.88 1.29 0.01
C ILE A 3 13.56 1.23 1.49
N VAL A 4 14.59 1.28 2.33
CA VAL A 4 14.46 1.23 3.80
C VAL A 4 14.88 2.57 4.37
N LYS A 5 13.91 3.39 4.75
CA LYS A 5 14.14 4.65 5.49
C LYS A 5 14.11 4.45 7.01
N LYS A 6 13.52 3.34 7.47
CA LYS A 6 13.49 2.96 8.89
C LYS A 6 13.81 1.49 9.05
N GLN A 7 14.72 1.17 9.97
CA GLN A 7 15.17 -0.19 10.23
C GLN A 7 14.06 -1.06 10.82
N VAL A 8 14.03 -2.33 10.43
CA VAL A 8 13.11 -3.34 10.97
C VAL A 8 13.95 -4.34 11.77
N PRO A 9 13.74 -4.45 13.10
CA PRO A 9 14.45 -5.43 13.91
C PRO A 9 14.26 -6.85 13.35
N GLY A 10 15.37 -7.57 13.11
CA GLY A 10 15.36 -8.94 12.60
C GLY A 10 15.06 -9.08 11.10
N LEU A 11 15.07 -8.00 10.30
CA LEU A 11 14.77 -8.06 8.87
C LEU A 11 15.62 -7.11 8.02
N SER A 12 16.56 -7.66 7.26
CA SER A 12 17.43 -6.89 6.34
C SER A 12 16.75 -6.58 5.01
N ALA A 13 17.25 -5.57 4.28
CA ALA A 13 16.79 -5.23 2.94
C ALA A 13 16.88 -6.41 1.95
N ALA A 14 17.98 -7.18 1.99
CA ALA A 14 18.13 -8.36 1.16
C ALA A 14 17.10 -9.45 1.48
N ALA A 15 16.79 -9.66 2.77
CA ALA A 15 15.75 -10.59 3.18
C ALA A 15 14.34 -10.13 2.74
N MET A 16 14.07 -8.82 2.79
CA MET A 16 12.84 -8.23 2.25
C MET A 16 12.72 -8.45 0.74
N THR A 17 13.79 -8.17 -0.03
CA THR A 17 13.82 -8.40 -1.47
C THR A 17 13.51 -9.86 -1.82
N ARG A 18 14.16 -10.81 -1.14
CA ARG A 18 13.89 -12.25 -1.35
C ARG A 18 12.45 -12.61 -0.98
N PHE A 19 11.91 -12.05 0.10
CA PHE A 19 10.55 -12.32 0.53
C PHE A 19 9.52 -11.79 -0.48
N VAL A 20 9.68 -10.55 -0.96
CA VAL A 20 8.78 -9.96 -1.97
C VAL A 20 8.80 -10.79 -3.26
N ALA A 21 9.97 -11.24 -3.72
CA ALA A 21 10.07 -12.10 -4.89
C ALA A 21 9.33 -13.45 -4.71
N ARG A 22 9.41 -14.06 -3.52
CA ARG A 22 8.64 -15.27 -3.18
C ARG A 22 7.14 -15.00 -3.14
N ALA A 23 6.72 -13.89 -2.54
CA ALA A 23 5.32 -13.48 -2.48
C ALA A 23 4.73 -13.21 -3.87
N GLN A 24 5.45 -12.48 -4.73
CA GLN A 24 5.07 -12.24 -6.13
C GLN A 24 4.88 -13.55 -6.90
N ARG A 25 5.83 -14.48 -6.77
CA ARG A 25 5.72 -15.80 -7.41
C ARG A 25 4.49 -16.57 -6.94
N ALA A 26 4.24 -16.59 -5.64
CA ALA A 26 3.10 -17.29 -5.06
C ALA A 26 1.75 -16.62 -5.41
N ALA A 27 1.74 -15.30 -5.59
CA ALA A 27 0.58 -14.53 -6.04
C ALA A 27 0.41 -14.52 -7.57
N ARG A 28 1.32 -15.13 -8.33
CA ARG A 28 1.38 -15.10 -9.82
C ARG A 28 1.49 -13.68 -10.39
N LEU A 29 2.08 -12.74 -9.64
CA LEU A 29 2.31 -11.37 -10.06
C LEU A 29 3.69 -11.25 -10.72
N ARG A 30 3.73 -11.15 -12.06
CA ARG A 30 4.99 -11.09 -12.84
C ARG A 30 5.62 -9.71 -12.95
N ARG A 31 4.85 -8.65 -12.65
CA ARG A 31 5.27 -7.25 -12.76
C ARG A 31 6.02 -6.80 -11.51
N THR A 32 6.89 -5.79 -11.65
CA THR A 32 7.76 -5.30 -10.57
C THR A 32 6.97 -4.68 -9.42
N VAL A 33 7.27 -5.07 -8.19
CA VAL A 33 6.76 -4.42 -6.96
C VAL A 33 7.88 -3.62 -6.32
N ASN A 34 7.58 -2.37 -5.95
CA ASN A 34 8.46 -1.58 -5.11
C ASN A 34 7.94 -1.52 -3.69
N VAL A 35 8.84 -1.51 -2.72
CA VAL A 35 8.48 -1.40 -1.31
C VAL A 35 9.28 -0.28 -0.65
N LEU A 36 8.57 0.63 0.01
CA LEU A 36 9.11 1.63 0.90
C LEU A 36 8.81 1.22 2.36
N VAL A 37 9.85 1.08 3.16
CA VAL A 37 9.73 0.82 4.60
C VAL A 37 10.13 2.07 5.36
N THR A 38 9.18 2.68 6.08
CA THR A 38 9.38 4.00 6.69
C THR A 38 8.55 4.20 7.98
N SER A 39 8.43 5.45 8.43
CA SER A 39 7.70 5.88 9.63
C SER A 39 6.21 6.11 9.38
N SER A 40 5.43 6.07 10.46
CA SER A 40 4.01 6.42 10.52
C SER A 40 3.76 7.86 10.12
N ARG A 41 4.71 8.77 10.38
CA ARG A 41 4.62 10.18 9.97
C ARG A 41 4.63 10.29 8.45
N GLU A 42 5.53 9.57 7.78
CA GLU A 42 5.59 9.55 6.32
C GLU A 42 4.36 8.85 5.74
N LEU A 43 3.91 7.73 6.32
CA LEU A 43 2.66 7.09 5.90
C LEU A 43 1.44 8.00 6.07
N LYS A 44 1.33 8.78 7.15
CA LYS A 44 0.26 9.77 7.33
C LYS A 44 0.29 10.83 6.22
N SER A 45 1.48 11.32 5.85
CA SER A 45 1.63 12.28 4.75
C SER A 45 1.24 11.70 3.40
N LEU A 46 1.66 10.45 3.11
CA LEU A 46 1.28 9.74 1.88
C LEU A 46 -0.23 9.48 1.84
N ASN A 47 -0.82 9.05 2.95
CA ASN A 47 -2.26 8.80 3.05
C ASN A 47 -3.08 10.07 2.80
N ARG A 48 -2.62 11.21 3.33
CA ARG A 48 -3.22 12.52 3.06
C ARG A 48 -3.09 12.91 1.59
N LEU A 49 -1.88 12.78 1.02
CA LEU A 49 -1.57 13.22 -0.35
C LEU A 49 -2.33 12.41 -1.41
N PHE A 50 -2.33 11.08 -1.28
CA PHE A 50 -2.83 10.19 -2.33
C PHE A 50 -4.26 9.68 -2.07
N ARG A 51 -4.74 9.71 -0.83
CA ARG A 51 -6.09 9.21 -0.46
C ARG A 51 -6.95 10.26 0.25
N GLY A 52 -6.44 11.46 0.52
CA GLY A 52 -7.16 12.50 1.26
C GLY A 52 -7.35 12.20 2.76
N LYS A 53 -6.71 11.15 3.29
CA LYS A 53 -6.94 10.67 4.66
C LYS A 53 -5.82 11.09 5.61
N ASN A 54 -6.11 11.98 6.56
CA ASN A 54 -5.10 12.60 7.44
C ASN A 54 -4.82 11.80 8.73
N TYR A 55 -4.52 10.52 8.62
CA TYR A 55 -4.12 9.67 9.75
C TYR A 55 -3.11 8.60 9.31
N PRO A 56 -2.24 8.11 10.23
CA PRO A 56 -1.26 7.10 9.89
C PRO A 56 -1.92 5.73 9.70
N THR A 57 -1.35 4.90 8.82
CA THR A 57 -1.77 3.52 8.55
C THR A 57 -0.55 2.60 8.52
N ASP A 58 -0.77 1.29 8.65
CA ASP A 58 0.29 0.28 8.64
C ASP A 58 0.84 0.04 7.23
N VAL A 59 -0.03 0.02 6.22
CA VAL A 59 0.36 -0.17 4.82
C VAL A 59 -0.50 0.65 3.85
N LEU A 60 0.14 1.16 2.80
CA LEU A 60 -0.51 1.70 1.61
C LEU A 60 -0.04 0.93 0.38
N SER A 61 -0.96 0.70 -0.56
CA SER A 61 -0.64 0.13 -1.87
C SER A 61 -1.11 1.07 -2.97
N PHE A 62 -0.25 1.30 -3.96
CA PHE A 62 -0.46 2.21 -5.08
C PHE A 62 -0.23 1.44 -6.39
N PRO A 63 -1.30 0.95 -7.05
CA PRO A 63 -1.17 0.30 -8.35
C PRO A 63 -0.57 1.24 -9.39
N ALA A 64 0.31 0.72 -10.24
CA ALA A 64 0.83 1.47 -11.38
C ALA A 64 -0.31 1.73 -12.40
N ALA A 65 -0.27 2.91 -13.03
CA ALA A 65 -1.27 3.34 -14.01
C ALA A 65 -0.64 3.60 -15.39
N GLY A 66 -1.49 3.59 -16.43
CA GLY A 66 -1.07 3.84 -17.82
C GLY A 66 -0.08 2.80 -18.33
N ASN A 67 0.81 3.21 -19.24
CA ASN A 67 1.76 2.31 -19.91
C ASN A 67 2.75 1.62 -18.96
N LEU A 68 2.98 2.18 -17.76
CA LEU A 68 3.83 1.57 -16.74
C LEU A 68 3.22 0.30 -16.14
N ALA A 69 1.90 0.16 -16.19
CA ALA A 69 1.19 -0.99 -15.64
C ALA A 69 1.57 -2.33 -16.32
N ASN A 70 2.20 -2.29 -17.50
CA ASN A 70 2.67 -3.47 -18.23
C ASN A 70 3.94 -4.09 -17.60
N SER A 71 4.80 -3.29 -16.96
CA SER A 71 6.08 -3.75 -16.40
C SER A 71 6.16 -3.61 -14.88
N ILE A 72 5.41 -2.67 -14.30
CA ILE A 72 5.37 -2.37 -12.87
C ILE A 72 3.98 -2.67 -12.33
N ALA A 73 3.93 -3.40 -11.21
CA ALA A 73 2.69 -3.67 -10.49
C ALA A 73 2.25 -2.44 -9.68
N GLY A 74 3.20 -1.80 -9.02
CA GLY A 74 3.00 -0.61 -8.22
C GLY A 74 3.93 -0.56 -7.02
N ASP A 75 3.58 0.32 -6.08
CA ASP A 75 4.35 0.61 -4.88
C ASP A 75 3.59 0.20 -3.62
N VAL A 76 4.32 -0.30 -2.62
CA VAL A 76 3.83 -0.61 -1.28
C VAL A 76 4.60 0.22 -0.26
N ALA A 77 3.94 0.97 0.60
CA ALA A 77 4.58 1.72 1.69
C ALA A 77 4.16 1.15 3.04
N ILE A 78 5.10 0.89 3.94
CA ILE A 78 4.88 0.21 5.23
C ILE A 78 5.41 1.05 6.39
N SER A 79 4.60 1.22 7.44
CA SER A 79 5.00 1.85 8.70
C SER A 79 5.62 0.83 9.66
N VAL A 80 6.89 1.03 10.02
CA VAL A 80 7.58 0.17 11.01
C VAL A 80 7.00 0.32 12.41
N GLU A 81 6.58 1.52 12.84
CA GLU A 81 6.08 1.68 14.21
C GLU A 81 4.71 1.04 14.40
N ILE A 82 3.83 1.11 13.39
CA ILE A 82 2.53 0.45 13.47
C ILE A 82 2.71 -1.06 13.32
N ALA A 83 3.58 -1.52 12.42
CA ALA A 83 3.94 -2.93 12.33
C ALA A 83 4.46 -3.46 13.69
N ALA A 84 5.35 -2.73 14.37
CA ALA A 84 5.85 -3.14 15.68
C ALA A 84 4.74 -3.19 16.75
N LYS A 85 3.77 -2.26 16.71
CA LYS A 85 2.61 -2.28 17.62
C LYS A 85 1.70 -3.48 17.35
N ASN A 86 1.43 -3.77 16.07
CA ASN A 86 0.65 -4.94 15.67
C ASN A 86 1.34 -6.24 16.07
N ALA A 87 2.64 -6.35 15.80
CA ALA A 87 3.46 -7.52 16.14
C ALA A 87 3.37 -7.86 17.64
N ARG A 88 3.54 -6.86 18.52
CA ARG A 88 3.38 -7.04 19.97
C ARG A 88 1.99 -7.52 20.35
N ARG A 89 0.95 -6.88 19.81
CA ARG A 89 -0.46 -7.21 20.11
C ARG A 89 -0.83 -8.62 19.64
N LEU A 90 -0.30 -9.02 18.49
CA LEU A 90 -0.57 -10.30 17.83
C LEU A 90 0.50 -11.37 18.17
N LYS A 91 1.35 -11.09 19.17
CA LYS A 91 2.35 -12.01 19.73
C LYS A 91 3.28 -12.66 18.68
N HIS A 92 3.78 -11.87 17.74
CA HIS A 92 4.80 -12.29 16.78
C HIS A 92 5.85 -11.17 16.57
N SER A 93 6.89 -11.42 15.78
CA SER A 93 7.99 -10.48 15.59
C SER A 93 7.65 -9.33 14.63
N THR A 94 8.26 -8.16 14.80
CA THR A 94 8.12 -7.05 13.84
C THR A 94 8.51 -7.47 12.42
N ALA A 95 9.50 -8.35 12.28
CA ALA A 95 9.92 -8.92 11.00
C ALA A 95 8.80 -9.73 10.31
N GLU A 96 8.06 -10.54 11.08
CA GLU A 96 6.90 -11.27 10.56
C GLU A 96 5.77 -10.33 10.16
N GLU A 97 5.45 -9.32 10.99
CA GLU A 97 4.40 -8.36 10.66
C GLU A 97 4.71 -7.57 9.38
N VAL A 98 5.96 -7.13 9.20
CA VAL A 98 6.38 -6.45 7.97
C VAL A 98 6.25 -7.38 6.75
N LYS A 99 6.62 -8.66 6.87
CA LYS A 99 6.40 -9.64 5.79
C LYS A 99 4.92 -9.86 5.49
N ILE A 100 4.08 -9.90 6.53
CA ILE A 100 2.62 -10.01 6.39
C ILE A 100 2.04 -8.78 5.68
N LEU A 101 2.50 -7.56 6.02
CA LEU A 101 2.13 -6.31 5.33
C LEU A 101 2.62 -6.29 3.87
N MET A 102 3.83 -6.77 3.58
CA MET A 102 4.36 -6.90 2.22
C MET A 102 3.51 -7.85 1.37
N LEU A 103 3.16 -9.03 1.91
CA LEU A 103 2.29 -10.00 1.22
C LEU A 103 0.92 -9.40 0.92
N HIS A 104 0.34 -8.69 1.90
CA HIS A 104 -0.95 -8.02 1.75
C HIS A 104 -0.90 -6.96 0.64
N GLY A 105 0.15 -6.12 0.62
CA GLY A 105 0.35 -5.16 -0.47
C GLY A 105 0.54 -5.81 -1.84
N VAL A 106 1.30 -6.92 -1.93
CA VAL A 106 1.46 -7.70 -3.17
C VAL A 106 0.12 -8.23 -3.68
N LEU A 107 -0.74 -8.73 -2.79
CA LEU A 107 -2.07 -9.21 -3.17
C LEU A 107 -2.96 -8.08 -3.71
N HIS A 108 -2.93 -6.90 -3.09
CA HIS A 108 -3.61 -5.72 -3.64
C HIS A 108 -3.10 -5.34 -5.03
N LEU A 109 -1.78 -5.34 -5.24
CA LEU A 109 -1.18 -5.06 -6.54
C LEU A 109 -1.44 -6.18 -7.59
N ALA A 110 -1.80 -7.38 -7.13
CA ALA A 110 -2.26 -8.49 -7.96
C ALA A 110 -3.77 -8.42 -8.30
N GLY A 111 -4.49 -7.43 -7.80
CA GLY A 111 -5.91 -7.18 -8.11
C GLY A 111 -6.90 -7.75 -7.10
N TYR A 112 -6.44 -8.28 -5.97
CA TYR A 112 -7.33 -8.72 -4.89
C TYR A 112 -7.78 -7.52 -4.05
N ASP A 113 -9.05 -7.52 -3.64
CA ASP A 113 -9.64 -6.42 -2.88
C ASP A 113 -10.49 -6.95 -1.71
N HIS A 114 -9.89 -6.98 -0.52
CA HIS A 114 -10.56 -7.46 0.69
C HIS A 114 -11.77 -6.62 1.15
N GLU A 115 -11.98 -5.40 0.62
CA GLU A 115 -13.16 -4.59 0.98
C GLU A 115 -14.39 -5.00 0.18
N ARG A 116 -14.18 -5.53 -1.04
CA ARG A 116 -15.24 -5.81 -2.01
C ARG A 116 -15.35 -7.28 -2.36
N ASP A 117 -14.34 -8.08 -2.04
CA ASP A 117 -14.38 -9.51 -2.24
C ASP A 117 -15.13 -10.22 -1.11
N ASP A 118 -15.75 -11.36 -1.45
CA ASP A 118 -16.42 -12.24 -0.49
C ASP A 118 -15.40 -13.06 0.32
N GLY A 119 -14.41 -12.38 0.90
CA GLY A 119 -13.29 -12.94 1.66
C GLY A 119 -12.28 -13.71 0.81
N GLU A 120 -12.24 -13.51 -0.51
CA GLU A 120 -11.34 -14.20 -1.41
C GLU A 120 -9.87 -13.89 -1.08
N MET A 121 -9.53 -12.61 -0.96
CA MET A 121 -8.19 -12.15 -0.58
C MET A 121 -7.81 -12.72 0.78
N ALA A 122 -8.73 -12.75 1.75
CA ALA A 122 -8.45 -13.30 3.07
C ALA A 122 -8.12 -14.80 3.01
N ARG A 123 -8.88 -15.59 2.25
CA ARG A 123 -8.59 -17.02 2.02
C ARG A 123 -7.24 -17.21 1.32
N LYS A 124 -6.94 -16.37 0.32
CA LYS A 124 -5.68 -16.41 -0.42
C LYS A 124 -4.50 -16.04 0.47
N GLU A 125 -4.60 -14.94 1.22
CA GLU A 125 -3.59 -14.45 2.15
C GLU A 125 -3.28 -15.52 3.20
N ASN A 126 -4.29 -16.14 3.81
CA ASN A 126 -4.09 -17.22 4.78
C ASN A 126 -3.38 -18.44 4.18
N ARG A 127 -3.73 -18.85 2.95
CA ARG A 127 -3.00 -19.93 2.24
C ARG A 127 -1.55 -19.55 1.99
N LEU A 128 -1.30 -18.33 1.51
CA LEU A 128 0.05 -17.88 1.19
C LEU A 128 0.91 -17.70 2.44
N ARG A 129 0.35 -17.19 3.54
CA ARG A 129 1.02 -17.10 4.85
C ARG A 129 1.53 -18.46 5.30
N ARG A 130 0.70 -19.51 5.21
CA ARG A 130 1.12 -20.90 5.49
C ARG A 130 2.28 -21.34 4.60
N SER A 131 2.16 -21.17 3.28
CA SER A 131 3.22 -21.59 2.33
C SER A 131 4.53 -20.81 2.47
N LEU A 132 4.48 -19.60 3.04
CA LEU A 132 5.63 -18.72 3.21
C LEU A 132 6.22 -18.79 4.63
N GLY A 133 5.66 -19.62 5.51
CA GLY A 133 6.13 -19.77 6.89
C GLY A 133 5.85 -18.54 7.74
N LEU A 134 4.71 -17.88 7.54
CA LEU A 134 4.27 -16.74 8.34
C LEU A 134 3.20 -17.16 9.34
N PRO A 135 3.10 -16.49 10.51
CA PRO A 135 2.01 -16.70 11.46
C PRO A 135 0.66 -16.62 10.76
N VAL A 136 -0.31 -17.42 11.19
CA VAL A 136 -1.70 -17.36 10.73
C VAL A 136 -2.56 -16.93 11.93
N GLY A 137 -3.21 -15.78 11.84
CA GLY A 137 -4.01 -15.22 12.93
C GLY A 137 -5.40 -14.82 12.46
N LEU A 138 -6.42 -15.25 13.21
CA LEU A 138 -7.85 -15.13 12.94
C LEU A 138 -8.32 -13.65 12.95
N ILE A 139 -8.92 -13.22 11.84
CA ILE A 139 -10.06 -12.30 11.73
C ILE A 139 -9.84 -10.81 12.12
N GLU A 140 -8.95 -10.47 13.06
CA GLU A 140 -8.80 -9.09 13.58
C GLU A 140 -8.24 -8.06 12.59
N ARG A 141 -7.70 -8.50 11.45
CA ARG A 141 -7.19 -7.62 10.40
C ARG A 141 -8.32 -7.06 9.51
N GLN A 142 -9.39 -7.83 9.31
CA GLN A 142 -10.50 -7.47 8.42
C GLN A 142 -11.30 -6.27 8.91
N ILE A 143 -11.35 -6.02 10.23
CA ILE A 143 -12.16 -4.95 10.81
C ILE A 143 -11.48 -3.57 10.68
N ARG A 144 -10.13 -3.51 10.69
CA ARG A 144 -9.40 -2.23 10.65
C ARG A 144 -9.22 -1.67 9.24
N HIS A 145 -9.10 -2.51 8.21
CA HIS A 145 -8.96 -2.02 6.84
C HIS A 145 -10.27 -1.56 6.19
N LYS A 146 -11.44 -1.96 6.71
CA LYS A 146 -12.78 -1.51 6.26
C LYS A 146 -12.98 0.02 6.22
N THR A 147 -12.11 0.79 6.89
CA THR A 147 -12.17 2.27 6.90
C THR A 147 -11.13 2.92 5.97
N GLN A 148 -10.25 2.15 5.32
CA GLN A 148 -8.96 2.66 4.83
C GLN A 148 -8.66 2.41 3.35
N THR A 149 -9.30 1.44 2.68
CA THR A 149 -8.90 0.94 1.34
C THR A 149 -9.84 1.34 0.20
N THR A 150 -10.68 2.36 0.37
CA THR A 150 -11.45 2.96 -0.74
C THR A 150 -10.54 3.29 -1.93
N LEU A 151 -10.65 2.48 -2.98
CA LEU A 151 -9.96 2.56 -4.26
C LEU A 151 -10.08 3.97 -4.85
N ALA A 152 -8.95 4.66 -5.02
CA ALA A 152 -8.86 5.87 -5.82
C ALA A 152 -8.85 5.48 -7.31
N THR A 153 -10.01 5.10 -7.84
CA THR A 153 -10.27 5.22 -9.28
C THR A 153 -10.45 6.71 -9.61
N GLY A 154 -9.65 7.17 -10.57
CA GLY A 154 -9.37 8.57 -10.78
C GLY A 154 -10.58 9.43 -11.11
N ASN A 155 -10.51 10.68 -10.66
CA ASN A 155 -11.15 11.78 -11.36
C ASN A 155 -10.12 12.89 -11.54
N THR A 156 -9.53 12.96 -12.74
CA THR A 156 -8.66 14.06 -13.15
C THR A 156 -9.57 15.28 -13.35
N PRO A 157 -9.42 16.38 -12.58
CA PRO A 157 -10.15 17.59 -12.93
C PRO A 157 -9.59 18.14 -14.25
N LYS A 158 -10.43 18.13 -15.29
CA LYS A 158 -10.16 18.83 -16.56
C LYS A 158 -9.85 20.30 -16.24
N ARG A 159 -8.60 20.73 -16.44
CA ARG A 159 -8.26 22.15 -16.55
C ARG A 159 -9.11 22.75 -17.67
N LYS A 160 -10.08 23.60 -17.32
CA LYS A 160 -10.69 24.53 -18.29
C LYS A 160 -9.64 25.61 -18.59
N LEU A 161 -9.01 25.48 -19.75
CA LEU A 161 -8.50 26.64 -20.49
C LEU A 161 -9.72 27.43 -20.98
N VAL A 162 -9.85 28.67 -20.53
CA VAL A 162 -10.60 29.69 -21.28
C VAL A 162 -9.72 30.93 -21.32
N GLY A 163 -9.24 31.24 -22.52
CA GLY A 163 -8.53 32.48 -22.82
C GLY A 163 -9.48 33.54 -23.38
N LYS A 164 -9.08 34.79 -23.12
CA LYS A 164 -9.27 36.04 -23.89
C LYS A 164 -10.70 36.56 -24.13
N GLY A 165 -10.90 37.79 -23.64
CA GLY A 165 -11.92 38.74 -24.14
C GLY A 165 -11.69 40.12 -23.52
N ALA A 166 -11.06 41.02 -24.28
CA ALA A 166 -10.83 42.41 -23.91
C ALA A 166 -12.12 43.25 -23.99
N ARG A 167 -12.28 44.24 -23.10
CA ARG A 167 -12.93 45.53 -23.46
C ARG A 167 -12.65 46.62 -22.42
N ALA A 168 -12.26 47.78 -22.92
CA ALA A 168 -12.08 49.04 -22.21
C ALA A 168 -13.42 49.74 -21.91
N ALA A 169 -13.49 50.56 -20.85
CA ALA A 169 -14.07 51.91 -20.84
C ALA A 169 -14.11 52.55 -19.43
N ARG A 170 -13.39 53.69 -19.29
CA ARG A 170 -13.79 55.00 -18.74
C ARG A 170 -14.44 55.18 -17.33
N THR A 171 -13.94 56.24 -16.66
CA THR A 171 -14.54 57.13 -15.62
C THR A 171 -14.79 56.50 -14.24
N SER A 172 -14.48 57.07 -13.07
CA SER A 172 -14.27 58.46 -12.63
C SER A 172 -13.62 58.48 -11.23
N ARG A 173 -12.63 59.35 -11.00
CA ARG A 173 -12.46 60.28 -9.87
C ARG A 173 -11.07 60.92 -9.93
#